data_AF-A0A264Y891-F1
#
_entry.id   AF-A0A264Y891-F1
#
_cell.length_a   1.000
_cell.length_b   1.000
_cell.length_c   1.000
_cell.angle_alpha   90.00
_cell.angle_beta   90.00
_cell.angle_gamma   90.00
#
_symmetry.space_group_name_H-M   'P 1'
#
loop_
_entity.id
_entity.type
_entity.pdbx_description
1 polymer ?
#
loop_
_entity_poly.entity_id
_entity_poly.type
_entity_poly.pdbx_seq_one_letter_code
_entity_poly.pdbx_strand_id
1 'polypeptide(L)'
;MKNIFISVLLTLALCPSQMKAQQNPILPGFHADPEITYSNQTHRYYIYSTTDGTPGWGGYTYQCFSSADLKEWRDEGEVLNAKNGQIAWADGNLWAPAVQEVKVGKGKYEYYLYYSVNPKAGGGKQIGVAVSDSPTGPFVDHGTPIVSKAPEGCRGQQIDVDVFIDPRSKKPYLYWGNGYMVGAELQKDMTTIKPQTLKVLTPEGGTLQDYAYREAPYVFYRNGIYYFMWSVDDTGSANYHVAYGTSKSPLGPITVAKEPIVIQQDPAHAIYGTAHNSVINIPGTDEWYIVYHRINKYFIKADEQPGVHREVCIDRMEFNADGTIKPVTPTNAVTNKDGSIDLITDGNPLFRHVHTADAAAYVEGDTLWLFAGHDEDDAPNNEYKMKDWLTFSTTDLKHWHQHPVGLDISAFKWADSKQAFAGHVAKRNGKYYWYVSTNWCGIGVAVSDNITGPYKDAIGKPLLTNKDCRGSKHSWACIDPAIFIDDDNTPYIIWGNRQCYIARLKDNMTEIDGEIHQLDLGNDFPFTEAPWVHKREGKYYLTYAVSWPERMGYAMSDNIMGPWRPMGLIDGVSGNSNTTHPSIVKFKDQWLYFTHDGTLHDGHSYKRSVVMKKLEYNADGTIKPIDSTPSIVRK
;
A
#
# COMPACT_ATOMS: atom_id res chain seq x y z
N MET A 1 -25.30 23.01 58.31
CA MET A 1 -24.27 22.04 57.87
C MET A 1 -24.63 21.59 56.47
N LYS A 2 -23.85 22.00 55.47
CA LYS A 2 -24.10 21.77 54.04
C LYS A 2 -23.40 20.46 53.62
N ASN A 3 -24.16 19.51 53.08
CA ASN A 3 -23.62 18.33 52.41
C ASN A 3 -23.24 18.71 50.98
N ILE A 4 -21.95 18.56 50.64
CA ILE A 4 -21.41 18.73 49.30
C ILE A 4 -21.39 17.35 48.64
N PHE A 5 -22.20 17.17 47.60
CA PHE A 5 -22.08 16.06 46.66
C PHE A 5 -20.96 16.39 45.68
N ILE A 6 -19.85 15.65 45.74
CA ILE A 6 -18.81 15.66 44.70
C ILE A 6 -19.26 14.71 43.60
N SER A 7 -19.68 15.27 42.47
CA SER A 7 -19.91 14.53 41.23
C SER A 7 -18.55 14.25 40.59
N VAL A 8 -18.11 12.99 40.60
CA VAL A 8 -16.94 12.54 39.83
C VAL A 8 -17.35 12.48 38.37
N LEU A 9 -16.88 13.44 37.57
CA LEU A 9 -16.94 13.34 36.11
C LEU A 9 -16.00 12.21 35.68
N LEU A 10 -16.58 11.10 35.24
CA LEU A 10 -15.86 10.07 34.49
C LEU A 10 -15.59 10.63 33.09
N THR A 11 -14.41 11.18 32.86
CA THR A 11 -13.93 11.44 31.49
C THR A 11 -13.78 10.08 30.81
N LEU A 12 -14.72 9.73 29.92
CA LEU A 12 -14.45 8.74 28.89
C LEU A 12 -13.27 9.27 28.08
N ALA A 13 -12.09 8.71 28.33
CA ALA A 13 -11.02 8.75 27.36
C ALA A 13 -11.56 8.05 26.12
N LEU A 14 -11.90 8.83 25.09
CA LEU A 14 -12.00 8.32 23.74
C LEU A 14 -10.67 7.64 23.48
N CYS A 15 -10.67 6.30 23.39
CA CYS A 15 -9.57 5.59 22.74
C CYS A 15 -9.35 6.30 21.41
N PRO A 16 -8.11 6.72 21.07
CA PRO A 16 -7.81 7.09 19.72
C PRO A 16 -8.27 5.93 18.85
N SER A 17 -9.22 6.17 17.96
CA SER A 17 -9.53 5.23 16.89
C SER A 17 -8.20 4.91 16.23
N GLN A 18 -7.78 3.64 16.35
CA GLN A 18 -6.54 3.15 15.73
C GLN A 18 -6.53 3.65 14.29
N MET A 19 -5.51 4.44 13.96
CA MET A 19 -5.30 4.95 12.61
C MET A 19 -5.06 3.74 11.72
N LYS A 20 -5.82 3.67 10.63
CA LYS A 20 -5.75 2.56 9.71
C LYS A 20 -5.10 3.07 8.43
N ALA A 21 -4.07 2.36 8.01
CA ALA A 21 -3.22 2.62 6.86
C ALA A 21 -3.92 2.28 5.52
N GLN A 22 -3.42 2.64 4.32
CA GLN A 22 -3.99 2.16 3.03
C GLN A 22 -2.97 1.87 1.93
N GLN A 23 -3.22 0.78 1.19
CA GLN A 23 -2.56 0.42 -0.07
C GLN A 23 -3.46 0.70 -1.28
N ASN A 24 -2.88 1.04 -2.44
CA ASN A 24 -3.61 1.07 -3.72
C ASN A 24 -3.82 -0.37 -4.22
N PRO A 25 -4.98 -0.69 -4.84
CA PRO A 25 -6.16 0.16 -5.02
C PRO A 25 -6.92 0.41 -3.72
N ILE A 26 -7.53 1.60 -3.61
CA ILE A 26 -8.20 2.05 -2.40
C ILE A 26 -9.66 1.61 -2.28
N LEU A 27 -10.28 1.17 -3.38
CA LEU A 27 -11.64 0.63 -3.38
C LEU A 27 -11.62 -0.86 -3.74
N PRO A 28 -12.47 -1.69 -3.11
CA PRO A 28 -12.57 -3.10 -3.47
C PRO A 28 -13.31 -3.28 -4.81
N GLY A 29 -12.98 -4.34 -5.55
CA GLY A 29 -13.67 -4.68 -6.80
C GLY A 29 -13.29 -3.78 -7.98
N PHE A 30 -14.13 -3.78 -9.02
CA PHE A 30 -13.88 -3.00 -10.23
C PHE A 30 -14.66 -1.69 -10.20
N HIS A 31 -13.91 -0.60 -10.10
CA HIS A 31 -14.41 0.76 -10.02
C HIS A 31 -13.53 1.66 -10.88
N ALA A 32 -14.14 2.65 -11.50
CA ALA A 32 -13.45 3.57 -12.39
C ALA A 32 -14.02 4.97 -12.32
N ASP A 33 -13.35 5.88 -13.01
CA ASP A 33 -13.76 7.26 -13.19
C ASP A 33 -14.13 7.94 -11.85
N PRO A 34 -13.22 7.92 -10.84
CA PRO A 34 -13.55 8.33 -9.49
C PRO A 34 -13.64 9.86 -9.38
N GLU A 35 -14.72 10.33 -8.79
CA GLU A 35 -14.87 11.70 -8.27
C GLU A 35 -14.64 11.72 -6.76
N ILE A 36 -13.81 12.64 -6.28
CA ILE A 36 -13.50 12.83 -4.85
C ILE A 36 -14.06 14.16 -4.36
N THR A 37 -14.71 14.17 -3.19
CA THR A 37 -15.12 15.41 -2.53
C THR A 37 -14.90 15.35 -1.02
N TYR A 38 -14.73 16.51 -0.38
CA TYR A 38 -14.79 16.64 1.08
C TYR A 38 -16.09 17.34 1.48
N SER A 39 -16.89 16.69 2.32
CA SER A 39 -18.14 17.21 2.82
C SER A 39 -17.91 18.04 4.10
N ASN A 40 -18.22 19.34 4.05
CA ASN A 40 -18.22 20.18 5.24
C ASN A 40 -19.40 19.87 6.18
N GLN A 41 -20.43 19.17 5.70
CA GLN A 41 -21.56 18.73 6.52
C GLN A 41 -21.16 17.59 7.47
N THR A 42 -20.36 16.64 6.97
CA THR A 42 -20.05 15.38 7.68
C THR A 42 -18.60 15.31 8.17
N HIS A 43 -17.74 16.20 7.68
CA HIS A 43 -16.29 16.20 7.89
C HIS A 43 -15.61 14.92 7.40
N ARG A 44 -16.08 14.40 6.26
CA ARG A 44 -15.56 13.18 5.62
C ARG A 44 -15.32 13.39 4.14
N TYR A 45 -14.45 12.58 3.59
CA TYR A 45 -14.21 12.43 2.16
C TYR A 45 -15.18 11.42 1.57
N TYR A 46 -15.57 11.61 0.30
CA TYR A 46 -16.45 10.71 -0.43
C TYR A 46 -15.91 10.50 -1.85
N ILE A 47 -15.86 9.24 -2.27
CA ILE A 47 -15.63 8.87 -3.67
C ILE A 47 -16.94 8.38 -4.29
N TYR A 48 -17.25 8.90 -5.48
CA TYR A 48 -18.31 8.40 -6.36
C TYR A 48 -17.63 7.85 -7.60
N SER A 49 -17.97 6.65 -8.04
CA SER A 49 -17.28 6.02 -9.16
C SER A 49 -18.25 5.36 -10.13
N THR A 50 -17.86 5.24 -11.39
CA THR A 50 -18.44 4.26 -12.30
C THR A 50 -18.32 2.87 -11.66
N THR A 51 -19.42 2.11 -11.64
CA THR A 51 -19.38 0.68 -11.31
C THR A 51 -18.86 -0.07 -12.55
N ASP A 52 -17.65 -0.59 -12.48
CA ASP A 52 -16.93 -1.21 -13.60
C ASP A 52 -17.11 -2.76 -13.58
N GLY A 53 -16.30 -3.51 -14.31
CA GLY A 53 -16.36 -4.99 -14.35
C GLY A 53 -17.44 -5.57 -15.26
N THR A 54 -18.19 -4.73 -15.98
CA THR A 54 -19.27 -5.16 -16.88
C THR A 54 -18.91 -4.83 -18.33
N PRO A 55 -18.93 -5.80 -19.27
CA PRO A 55 -18.62 -5.57 -20.69
C PRO A 55 -19.39 -4.38 -21.29
N GLY A 56 -18.70 -3.60 -22.12
CA GLY A 56 -19.26 -2.39 -22.75
C GLY A 56 -19.59 -1.27 -21.75
N TRP A 57 -18.87 -1.22 -20.62
CA TRP A 57 -19.13 -0.31 -19.50
C TRP A 57 -20.60 -0.34 -19.08
N GLY A 58 -21.16 -1.53 -18.93
CA GLY A 58 -22.61 -1.75 -18.71
C GLY A 58 -23.15 -1.35 -17.34
N GLY A 59 -22.32 -0.73 -16.48
CA GLY A 59 -22.71 -0.22 -15.18
C GLY A 59 -23.90 0.75 -15.25
N TYR A 60 -24.79 0.65 -14.28
CA TYR A 60 -26.02 1.44 -14.22
C TYR A 60 -26.25 2.06 -12.84
N THR A 61 -25.25 1.98 -11.97
CA THR A 61 -25.28 2.47 -10.60
C THR A 61 -24.02 3.25 -10.29
N TYR A 62 -24.14 4.24 -9.41
CA TYR A 62 -23.01 4.79 -8.69
C TYR A 62 -22.96 4.25 -7.28
N GLN A 63 -21.80 3.73 -6.90
CA GLN A 63 -21.46 3.41 -5.53
C GLN A 63 -20.78 4.64 -4.90
N CYS A 64 -21.03 4.84 -3.61
CA CYS A 64 -20.37 5.88 -2.83
C CYS A 64 -19.51 5.24 -1.73
N PHE A 65 -18.29 5.71 -1.57
CA PHE A 65 -17.39 5.28 -0.52
C PHE A 65 -16.99 6.48 0.32
N SER A 66 -16.95 6.36 1.66
CA SER A 66 -16.53 7.47 2.52
C SER A 66 -15.29 7.17 3.35
N SER A 67 -14.50 8.20 3.61
CA SER A 67 -13.30 8.13 4.42
C SER A 67 -13.20 9.29 5.41
N ALA A 68 -12.63 9.06 6.58
CA ALA A 68 -12.27 10.14 7.50
C ALA A 68 -10.87 10.71 7.21
N ASP A 69 -10.00 9.92 6.59
CA ASP A 69 -8.55 10.10 6.59
C ASP A 69 -7.88 9.82 5.23
N LEU A 70 -8.68 9.52 4.20
CA LEU A 70 -8.27 9.05 2.87
C LEU A 70 -7.55 7.69 2.87
N LYS A 71 -7.52 7.00 4.01
CA LYS A 71 -6.87 5.70 4.18
C LYS A 71 -7.89 4.56 4.35
N GLU A 72 -9.02 4.83 4.96
CA GLU A 72 -10.08 3.84 5.01
C GLU A 72 -11.31 4.26 4.28
N TRP A 73 -11.79 3.37 3.44
CA TRP A 73 -13.00 3.57 2.67
C TRP A 73 -14.07 2.62 3.15
N ARG A 74 -15.15 3.21 3.65
CA ARG A 74 -16.39 2.52 3.95
C ARG A 74 -17.29 2.60 2.72
N ASP A 75 -17.74 1.46 2.23
CA ASP A 75 -18.81 1.39 1.24
C ASP A 75 -20.12 1.91 1.87
N GLU A 76 -20.65 3.00 1.34
CA GLU A 76 -21.94 3.60 1.73
C GLU A 76 -23.10 3.06 0.88
N GLY A 77 -22.82 2.26 -0.13
CA GLY A 77 -23.77 1.66 -1.04
C GLY A 77 -24.16 2.54 -2.23
N GLU A 78 -25.22 2.10 -2.90
CA GLU A 78 -25.74 2.71 -4.12
C GLU A 78 -26.40 4.07 -3.82
N VAL A 79 -25.95 5.11 -4.53
CA VAL A 79 -26.49 6.48 -4.38
C VAL A 79 -27.35 6.95 -5.54
N LEU A 80 -27.21 6.34 -6.72
CA LEU A 80 -27.99 6.63 -7.92
C LEU A 80 -28.04 5.42 -8.86
N ASN A 81 -29.19 5.17 -9.49
CA ASN A 81 -29.43 4.02 -10.35
C ASN A 81 -30.28 4.36 -11.59
N ALA A 82 -29.73 4.07 -12.77
CA ALA A 82 -30.40 4.36 -14.04
C ALA A 82 -31.49 3.34 -14.44
N LYS A 83 -31.61 2.21 -13.74
CA LYS A 83 -32.54 1.10 -14.10
C LYS A 83 -33.75 0.95 -13.18
N ASN A 84 -33.77 1.57 -11.99
CA ASN A 84 -34.89 1.48 -11.05
C ASN A 84 -35.93 2.62 -11.18
N GLY A 85 -35.76 3.50 -12.17
CA GLY A 85 -36.65 4.63 -12.41
C GLY A 85 -36.23 5.95 -11.75
N GLN A 86 -35.12 5.99 -10.99
CA GLN A 86 -34.60 7.26 -10.44
C GLN A 86 -34.24 8.29 -11.51
N ILE A 87 -33.85 7.85 -12.72
CA ILE A 87 -33.60 8.70 -13.89
C ILE A 87 -34.64 8.36 -14.96
N ALA A 88 -35.75 9.09 -14.99
CA ALA A 88 -36.92 8.70 -15.80
C ALA A 88 -36.63 8.61 -17.32
N TRP A 89 -35.66 9.39 -17.80
CA TRP A 89 -35.31 9.54 -19.21
C TRP A 89 -34.17 8.62 -19.68
N ALA A 90 -33.56 7.82 -18.80
CA ALA A 90 -32.36 7.01 -19.08
C ALA A 90 -32.55 5.50 -18.81
N ASP A 91 -31.70 4.64 -19.39
CA ASP A 91 -31.81 3.17 -19.29
C ASP A 91 -30.52 2.40 -18.93
N GLY A 92 -29.37 3.09 -18.80
CA GLY A 92 -28.12 2.47 -18.35
C GLY A 92 -26.87 3.26 -18.70
N ASN A 93 -25.70 2.63 -18.54
CA ASN A 93 -24.37 3.21 -18.81
C ASN A 93 -24.16 4.53 -18.06
N LEU A 94 -24.31 4.46 -16.74
CA LEU A 94 -24.18 5.59 -15.84
C LEU A 94 -22.69 5.75 -15.51
N TRP A 95 -22.03 6.75 -16.11
CA TRP A 95 -20.56 6.87 -16.18
C TRP A 95 -20.04 8.20 -15.67
N ALA A 96 -18.86 8.17 -15.05
CA ALA A 96 -18.01 9.32 -14.73
C ALA A 96 -18.78 10.46 -14.04
N PRO A 97 -19.12 10.28 -12.75
CA PRO A 97 -19.81 11.31 -11.99
C PRO A 97 -18.90 12.50 -11.67
N ALA A 98 -19.49 13.63 -11.33
CA ALA A 98 -18.83 14.72 -10.59
C ALA A 98 -19.77 15.29 -9.53
N VAL A 99 -19.24 15.76 -8.40
CA VAL A 99 -20.05 16.20 -7.25
C VAL A 99 -19.59 17.55 -6.72
N GLN A 100 -20.55 18.45 -6.53
CA GLN A 100 -20.32 19.70 -5.85
C GLN A 100 -21.22 19.83 -4.61
N GLU A 101 -20.58 19.97 -3.44
CA GLU A 101 -21.25 20.44 -2.22
C GLU A 101 -21.47 21.95 -2.31
N VAL A 102 -22.72 22.39 -2.06
CA VAL A 102 -23.13 23.80 -2.06
C VAL A 102 -23.79 24.15 -0.74
N LYS A 103 -23.28 25.18 -0.07
CA LYS A 103 -23.89 25.69 1.16
C LYS A 103 -25.11 26.57 0.85
N VAL A 104 -26.31 26.05 1.11
CA VAL A 104 -27.59 26.74 0.85
C VAL A 104 -28.15 27.49 2.07
N GLY A 105 -27.54 27.28 3.25
CA GLY A 105 -27.93 27.98 4.47
C GLY A 105 -26.97 27.75 5.62
N LYS A 106 -27.30 28.29 6.80
CA LYS A 106 -26.50 28.08 8.01
C LYS A 106 -26.54 26.60 8.39
N GLY A 107 -25.43 25.88 8.17
CA GLY A 107 -25.30 24.45 8.43
C GLY A 107 -26.12 23.57 7.49
N LYS A 108 -26.63 24.12 6.37
CA LYS A 108 -27.39 23.38 5.36
C LYS A 108 -26.59 23.33 4.07
N TYR A 109 -26.49 22.13 3.51
CA TYR A 109 -25.72 21.82 2.33
C TYR A 109 -26.59 21.00 1.39
N GLU A 110 -26.43 21.24 0.09
CA GLU A 110 -26.96 20.41 -0.99
C GLU A 110 -25.79 19.85 -1.79
N TYR A 111 -25.98 18.67 -2.35
CA TYR A 111 -25.01 17.94 -3.15
C TYR A 111 -25.58 17.79 -4.55
N TYR A 112 -24.84 18.31 -5.53
CA TYR A 112 -25.20 18.24 -6.94
C TYR A 112 -24.31 17.20 -7.62
N LEU A 113 -24.88 16.03 -7.90
CA LEU A 113 -24.22 14.91 -8.58
C LEU A 113 -24.53 14.96 -10.06
N TYR A 114 -23.55 15.36 -10.84
CA TYR A 114 -23.59 15.37 -12.31
C TYR A 114 -23.15 14.02 -12.84
N TYR A 115 -23.71 13.61 -13.96
CA TYR A 115 -23.45 12.30 -14.53
C TYR A 115 -23.70 12.24 -16.02
N SER A 116 -23.06 11.29 -16.69
CA SER A 116 -23.39 10.93 -18.07
C SER A 116 -24.11 9.59 -18.14
N VAL A 117 -25.13 9.50 -19.00
CA VAL A 117 -25.99 8.30 -19.07
C VAL A 117 -26.55 8.08 -20.47
N ASN A 118 -26.95 6.85 -20.78
CA ASN A 118 -27.66 6.54 -22.01
C ASN A 118 -29.16 6.92 -21.91
N PRO A 119 -29.68 7.80 -22.78
CA PRO A 119 -31.10 8.14 -22.80
C PRO A 119 -31.93 7.05 -23.48
N LYS A 120 -33.15 6.80 -22.97
CA LYS A 120 -34.14 5.88 -23.59
C LYS A 120 -34.49 6.26 -25.03
N ALA A 121 -34.44 7.56 -25.34
CA ALA A 121 -34.74 8.08 -26.67
C ALA A 121 -33.64 7.79 -27.70
N GLY A 122 -32.48 7.26 -27.27
CA GLY A 122 -31.29 7.14 -28.11
C GLY A 122 -30.65 8.51 -28.43
N GLY A 123 -29.76 8.53 -29.44
CA GLY A 123 -29.10 9.77 -29.88
C GLY A 123 -27.75 10.09 -29.23
N GLY A 124 -27.17 9.12 -28.49
CA GLY A 124 -25.88 9.27 -27.81
C GLY A 124 -26.03 9.60 -26.32
N LYS A 125 -24.91 9.54 -25.58
CA LYS A 125 -24.86 9.85 -24.15
C LYS A 125 -25.22 11.33 -23.88
N GLN A 126 -25.86 11.58 -22.75
CA GLN A 126 -26.28 12.91 -22.31
C GLN A 126 -25.93 13.12 -20.84
N ILE A 127 -25.81 14.37 -20.41
CA ILE A 127 -25.43 14.73 -19.04
C ILE A 127 -26.66 15.18 -18.27
N GLY A 128 -26.85 14.62 -17.08
CA GLY A 128 -27.88 14.99 -16.10
C GLY A 128 -27.28 15.52 -14.81
N VAL A 129 -28.16 15.87 -13.87
CA VAL A 129 -27.79 16.25 -12.50
C VAL A 129 -28.87 15.74 -11.54
N ALA A 130 -28.43 15.17 -10.42
CA ALA A 130 -29.30 14.80 -9.32
C ALA A 130 -28.89 15.54 -8.05
N VAL A 131 -29.86 15.82 -7.18
CA VAL A 131 -29.68 16.65 -5.98
C VAL A 131 -29.99 15.84 -4.72
N SER A 132 -29.22 16.06 -3.65
CA SER A 132 -29.43 15.46 -2.33
C SER A 132 -29.06 16.45 -1.22
N ASP A 133 -29.66 16.31 -0.03
CA ASP A 133 -29.28 17.03 1.19
C ASP A 133 -28.15 16.31 1.98
N SER A 134 -27.66 15.19 1.45
CA SER A 134 -26.65 14.30 2.05
C SER A 134 -25.68 13.79 0.98
N PRO A 135 -24.38 13.65 1.27
CA PRO A 135 -23.41 13.10 0.32
C PRO A 135 -23.72 11.63 -0.04
N THR A 136 -24.41 10.88 0.82
CA THR A 136 -24.78 9.48 0.56
C THR A 136 -26.19 9.32 0.01
N GLY A 137 -26.79 10.41 -0.50
CA GLY A 137 -28.16 10.39 -1.00
C GLY A 137 -29.24 10.37 0.10
N PRO A 138 -30.51 10.11 -0.28
CA PRO A 138 -30.95 9.75 -1.63
C PRO A 138 -30.84 10.92 -2.62
N PHE A 139 -30.28 10.66 -3.80
CA PHE A 139 -30.24 11.63 -4.89
C PHE A 139 -31.52 11.58 -5.72
N VAL A 140 -32.00 12.77 -6.13
CA VAL A 140 -33.20 12.96 -6.96
C VAL A 140 -32.79 13.63 -8.26
N ASP A 141 -32.98 12.95 -9.40
CA ASP A 141 -32.74 13.49 -10.75
C ASP A 141 -33.55 14.76 -11.01
N HIS A 142 -32.95 15.73 -11.70
CA HIS A 142 -33.60 16.95 -12.17
C HIS A 142 -34.74 16.68 -13.17
N GLY A 143 -34.75 15.50 -13.79
CA GLY A 143 -35.85 14.99 -14.61
C GLY A 143 -35.65 15.16 -16.11
N THR A 144 -34.66 15.96 -16.53
CA THR A 144 -34.27 16.13 -17.94
C THR A 144 -32.75 16.31 -18.05
N PRO A 145 -32.13 15.92 -19.18
CA PRO A 145 -30.72 16.19 -19.43
C PRO A 145 -30.43 17.68 -19.48
N ILE A 146 -29.31 18.10 -18.89
CA ILE A 146 -28.82 19.49 -18.90
C ILE A 146 -27.84 19.75 -20.05
N VAL A 147 -27.21 18.69 -20.60
CA VAL A 147 -26.46 18.72 -21.86
C VAL A 147 -26.89 17.54 -22.72
N SER A 148 -27.37 17.81 -23.93
CA SER A 148 -27.86 16.78 -24.86
C SER A 148 -27.26 16.84 -26.26
N LYS A 149 -26.35 17.78 -26.52
CA LYS A 149 -25.74 18.00 -27.84
C LYS A 149 -24.27 18.41 -27.69
N ALA A 150 -23.46 17.98 -28.64
CA ALA A 150 -22.12 18.52 -28.83
C ALA A 150 -22.23 20.00 -29.23
N PRO A 151 -21.31 20.87 -28.75
CA PRO A 151 -21.22 22.24 -29.24
C PRO A 151 -20.94 22.27 -30.75
N GLU A 152 -21.37 23.34 -31.42
CA GLU A 152 -21.17 23.50 -32.86
C GLU A 152 -19.67 23.39 -33.23
N GLY A 153 -19.37 22.61 -34.26
CA GLY A 153 -17.99 22.36 -34.71
C GLY A 153 -17.23 21.28 -33.92
N CYS A 154 -17.74 20.80 -32.79
CA CYS A 154 -17.13 19.71 -32.02
C CYS A 154 -17.61 18.33 -32.51
N ARG A 155 -16.72 17.33 -32.48
CA ARG A 155 -17.04 15.92 -32.75
C ARG A 155 -16.64 15.09 -31.54
N GLY A 156 -17.54 14.25 -31.04
CA GLY A 156 -17.31 13.50 -29.81
C GLY A 156 -18.59 13.28 -29.00
N GLN A 157 -18.46 12.96 -27.72
CA GLN A 157 -19.58 12.58 -26.85
C GLN A 157 -19.80 13.57 -25.70
N GLN A 158 -21.02 13.62 -25.16
CA GLN A 158 -21.39 14.42 -23.99
C GLN A 158 -21.27 13.53 -22.75
N ILE A 159 -20.04 13.25 -22.36
CA ILE A 159 -19.66 12.43 -21.20
C ILE A 159 -18.58 13.15 -20.38
N ASP A 160 -18.15 12.53 -19.29
CA ASP A 160 -17.04 12.97 -18.44
C ASP A 160 -17.22 14.39 -17.94
N VAL A 161 -18.32 14.59 -17.22
CA VAL A 161 -18.67 15.89 -16.66
C VAL A 161 -17.82 16.15 -15.42
N ASP A 162 -17.33 17.37 -15.28
CA ASP A 162 -16.70 17.92 -14.08
C ASP A 162 -17.43 19.21 -13.68
N VAL A 163 -17.44 19.50 -12.38
CA VAL A 163 -18.06 20.70 -11.80
C VAL A 163 -17.09 21.42 -10.87
N PHE A 164 -17.00 22.73 -11.02
CA PHE A 164 -16.09 23.55 -10.22
C PHE A 164 -16.71 24.89 -9.87
N ILE A 165 -16.63 25.26 -8.58
CA ILE A 165 -17.00 26.60 -8.11
C ILE A 165 -15.73 27.44 -7.96
N ASP A 166 -15.60 28.49 -8.77
CA ASP A 166 -14.47 29.41 -8.69
C ASP A 166 -14.39 30.06 -7.30
N PRO A 167 -13.31 29.82 -6.52
CA PRO A 167 -13.19 30.38 -5.19
C PRO A 167 -13.09 31.92 -5.19
N ARG A 168 -12.72 32.54 -6.32
CA ARG A 168 -12.65 34.01 -6.47
C ARG A 168 -14.01 34.62 -6.73
N SER A 169 -14.70 34.20 -7.80
CA SER A 169 -15.97 34.79 -8.22
C SER A 169 -17.21 34.16 -7.59
N LYS A 170 -17.06 32.96 -6.98
CA LYS A 170 -18.14 32.10 -6.47
C LYS A 170 -19.11 31.64 -7.55
N LYS A 171 -18.70 31.69 -8.82
CA LYS A 171 -19.50 31.21 -9.95
C LYS A 171 -19.26 29.72 -10.17
N PRO A 172 -20.33 28.93 -10.38
CA PRO A 172 -20.22 27.53 -10.77
C PRO A 172 -19.94 27.39 -12.27
N TYR A 173 -19.17 26.37 -12.63
CA TYR A 173 -18.81 26.01 -14.00
C TYR A 173 -18.97 24.50 -14.19
N LEU A 174 -19.38 24.10 -15.39
CA LEU A 174 -19.30 22.72 -15.85
C LEU A 174 -18.27 22.60 -16.95
N TYR A 175 -17.56 21.48 -16.94
CA TYR A 175 -16.64 21.04 -17.99
C TYR A 175 -17.03 19.64 -18.44
N TRP A 176 -16.90 19.34 -19.73
CA TRP A 176 -17.19 17.98 -20.22
C TRP A 176 -16.60 17.71 -21.60
N GLY A 177 -16.60 16.42 -21.96
CA GLY A 177 -16.51 15.95 -23.33
C GLY A 177 -15.44 14.89 -23.57
N ASN A 178 -15.76 13.92 -24.42
CA ASN A 178 -14.80 13.03 -25.06
C ASN A 178 -14.63 13.48 -26.52
N GLY A 179 -13.39 13.59 -27.00
CA GLY A 179 -13.00 14.14 -28.31
C GLY A 179 -12.92 15.67 -28.36
N TYR A 180 -13.48 16.35 -27.36
CA TYR A 180 -13.36 17.79 -27.13
C TYR A 180 -13.46 18.09 -25.63
N MET A 181 -12.86 19.20 -25.18
CA MET A 181 -13.13 19.79 -23.87
C MET A 181 -13.95 21.06 -24.08
N VAL A 182 -15.05 21.22 -23.35
CA VAL A 182 -15.75 22.50 -23.27
C VAL A 182 -15.98 22.90 -21.82
N GLY A 183 -16.13 24.19 -21.58
CA GLY A 183 -16.52 24.74 -20.29
C GLY A 183 -17.64 25.78 -20.44
N ALA A 184 -18.55 25.85 -19.48
CA ALA A 184 -19.60 26.86 -19.42
C ALA A 184 -19.95 27.25 -17.98
N GLU A 185 -20.35 28.49 -17.76
CA GLU A 185 -20.87 28.96 -16.47
C GLU A 185 -22.27 28.37 -16.23
N LEU A 186 -22.51 27.88 -15.03
CA LEU A 186 -23.82 27.46 -14.54
C LEU A 186 -24.60 28.66 -13.97
N GLN A 187 -25.93 28.56 -13.97
CA GLN A 187 -26.78 29.39 -13.14
C GLN A 187 -26.61 29.03 -11.65
N LYS A 188 -27.10 29.90 -10.77
CA LYS A 188 -27.03 29.67 -9.32
C LYS A 188 -27.84 28.47 -8.84
N ASP A 189 -28.79 27.99 -9.66
CA ASP A 189 -29.58 26.80 -9.40
C ASP A 189 -28.78 25.50 -9.58
N MET A 190 -27.55 25.58 -10.13
CA MET A 190 -26.66 24.46 -10.44
C MET A 190 -27.22 23.44 -11.45
N THR A 191 -28.42 23.66 -12.00
CA THR A 191 -29.06 22.75 -12.97
C THR A 191 -29.17 23.34 -14.37
N THR A 192 -28.87 24.63 -14.55
CA THR A 192 -29.00 25.31 -15.85
C THR A 192 -27.66 25.87 -16.34
N ILE A 193 -27.20 25.46 -17.52
CA ILE A 193 -26.01 26.05 -18.18
C ILE A 193 -26.36 27.41 -18.80
N LYS A 194 -25.43 28.37 -18.80
CA LYS A 194 -25.52 29.63 -19.54
C LYS A 194 -24.89 29.48 -20.94
N PRO A 195 -25.68 29.23 -22.01
CA PRO A 195 -25.13 28.84 -23.31
C PRO A 195 -24.21 29.90 -23.92
N GLN A 196 -24.46 31.18 -23.66
CA GLN A 196 -23.64 32.30 -24.11
C GLN A 196 -22.23 32.34 -23.52
N THR A 197 -21.96 31.54 -22.47
CA THR A 197 -20.65 31.45 -21.82
C THR A 197 -19.82 30.26 -22.31
N LEU A 198 -20.40 29.40 -23.14
CA LEU A 198 -19.76 28.19 -23.62
C LEU A 198 -18.46 28.51 -24.36
N LYS A 199 -17.39 27.83 -23.97
CA LYS A 199 -16.06 27.89 -24.60
C LYS A 199 -15.57 26.50 -24.92
N VAL A 200 -15.08 26.31 -26.14
CA VAL A 200 -14.25 25.15 -26.48
C VAL A 200 -12.87 25.39 -25.88
N LEU A 201 -12.43 24.46 -25.06
CA LEU A 201 -11.19 24.50 -24.28
C LEU A 201 -10.21 23.40 -24.67
N THR A 202 -10.54 22.57 -25.67
CA THR A 202 -9.69 21.47 -26.13
C THR A 202 -8.26 21.95 -26.38
N PRO A 203 -7.26 21.44 -25.66
CA PRO A 203 -5.86 21.74 -25.92
C PRO A 203 -5.48 21.38 -27.36
N GLU A 204 -4.83 22.31 -28.07
CA GLU A 204 -4.40 22.07 -29.45
C GLU A 204 -3.10 21.27 -29.51
N GLY A 205 -3.02 20.32 -30.45
CA GLY A 205 -1.82 19.52 -30.71
C GLY A 205 -1.66 18.34 -29.75
N GLY A 206 -0.41 18.02 -29.44
CA GLY A 206 -0.04 16.81 -28.70
C GLY A 206 -0.10 15.54 -29.55
N THR A 207 0.40 14.48 -28.96
CA THR A 207 0.44 13.09 -29.41
C THR A 207 -0.06 12.19 -28.29
N LEU A 208 -0.26 10.90 -28.58
CA LEU A 208 -0.59 9.92 -27.54
C LEU A 208 0.54 9.71 -26.53
N GLN A 209 1.73 10.26 -26.76
CA GLN A 209 2.88 10.15 -25.87
C GLN A 209 3.00 11.33 -24.89
N ASP A 210 2.18 12.40 -25.05
CA ASP A 210 2.33 13.60 -24.24
C ASP A 210 1.01 14.14 -23.64
N TYR A 211 0.10 14.68 -24.44
CA TYR A 211 -1.01 15.50 -23.99
C TYR A 211 -2.18 15.55 -24.97
N ALA A 212 -2.20 14.76 -26.05
CA ALA A 212 -3.33 14.76 -26.98
C ALA A 212 -4.65 14.47 -26.25
N TYR A 213 -5.57 15.44 -26.28
CA TYR A 213 -6.82 15.35 -25.54
C TYR A 213 -7.64 14.13 -25.97
N ARG A 214 -8.03 13.28 -25.01
CA ARG A 214 -9.09 12.29 -25.19
C ARG A 214 -10.37 12.72 -24.50
N GLU A 215 -10.36 12.82 -23.18
CA GLU A 215 -11.55 12.90 -22.32
C GLU A 215 -11.21 13.28 -20.87
N ALA A 216 -12.17 13.10 -19.94
CA ALA A 216 -11.98 13.26 -18.49
C ALA A 216 -11.39 14.62 -18.05
N PRO A 217 -12.01 15.75 -18.41
CA PRO A 217 -11.58 17.05 -17.92
C PRO A 217 -11.73 17.13 -16.39
N TYR A 218 -10.75 17.72 -15.70
CA TYR A 218 -10.86 18.02 -14.28
C TYR A 218 -10.23 19.38 -13.95
N VAL A 219 -10.93 20.21 -13.18
CA VAL A 219 -10.52 21.59 -12.91
C VAL A 219 -10.41 21.88 -11.41
N PHE A 220 -9.25 22.39 -10.99
CA PHE A 220 -9.06 22.89 -9.62
C PHE A 220 -8.30 24.21 -9.59
N TYR A 221 -8.33 24.89 -8.44
CA TYR A 221 -7.67 26.18 -8.24
C TYR A 221 -6.69 26.14 -7.08
N ARG A 222 -5.47 26.64 -7.30
CA ARG A 222 -4.44 26.79 -6.28
C ARG A 222 -3.64 28.06 -6.53
N ASN A 223 -3.46 28.89 -5.48
CA ASN A 223 -2.54 30.05 -5.48
C ASN A 223 -2.65 30.98 -6.71
N GLY A 224 -3.85 31.31 -7.15
CA GLY A 224 -4.04 32.24 -8.28
C GLY A 224 -4.06 31.58 -9.67
N ILE A 225 -3.97 30.26 -9.75
CA ILE A 225 -3.88 29.49 -11.00
C ILE A 225 -5.04 28.49 -11.06
N TYR A 226 -5.68 28.40 -12.22
CA TYR A 226 -6.61 27.33 -12.56
C TYR A 226 -5.83 26.25 -13.28
N TYR A 227 -5.92 25.02 -12.81
CA TYR A 227 -5.31 23.85 -13.40
C TYR A 227 -6.40 23.06 -14.11
N PHE A 228 -6.12 22.68 -15.35
CA PHE A 228 -7.00 21.86 -16.18
C PHE A 228 -6.25 20.56 -16.44
N MET A 229 -6.82 19.45 -16.02
CA MET A 229 -6.30 18.10 -16.26
C MET A 229 -7.21 17.39 -17.26
N TRP A 230 -6.65 16.44 -18.00
CA TRP A 230 -7.40 15.58 -18.90
C TRP A 230 -6.67 14.27 -19.11
N SER A 231 -7.40 13.26 -19.58
CA SER A 231 -6.81 11.97 -19.93
C SER A 231 -6.42 11.92 -21.41
N VAL A 232 -5.33 11.20 -21.67
CA VAL A 232 -4.76 10.93 -22.98
C VAL A 232 -4.85 9.43 -23.25
N ASP A 233 -5.07 9.06 -24.51
CA ASP A 233 -5.25 7.68 -24.97
C ASP A 233 -6.56 7.00 -24.47
N ASP A 234 -6.74 5.71 -24.74
CA ASP A 234 -7.93 4.91 -24.41
C ASP A 234 -7.82 4.25 -23.02
N THR A 235 -8.92 4.17 -22.28
CA THR A 235 -8.94 3.57 -20.92
C THR A 235 -8.55 2.08 -20.90
N GLY A 236 -8.65 1.36 -22.03
CA GLY A 236 -8.12 -0.01 -22.18
C GLY A 236 -6.64 -0.08 -22.56
N SER A 237 -5.98 1.06 -22.80
CA SER A 237 -4.56 1.14 -23.14
C SER A 237 -3.72 1.26 -21.87
N ALA A 238 -2.60 0.54 -21.81
CA ALA A 238 -1.60 0.75 -20.75
C ALA A 238 -1.08 2.20 -20.74
N ASN A 239 -1.15 2.89 -21.88
CA ASN A 239 -0.73 4.27 -22.05
C ASN A 239 -1.80 5.30 -21.64
N TYR A 240 -2.96 4.90 -21.11
CA TYR A 240 -3.92 5.85 -20.53
C TYR A 240 -3.24 6.64 -19.40
N HIS A 241 -3.11 7.95 -19.56
CA HIS A 241 -2.36 8.80 -18.63
C HIS A 241 -2.97 10.20 -18.52
N VAL A 242 -2.58 10.95 -17.49
CA VAL A 242 -3.10 12.30 -17.25
C VAL A 242 -2.12 13.35 -17.71
N ALA A 243 -2.62 14.34 -18.45
CA ALA A 243 -1.91 15.55 -18.80
C ALA A 243 -2.56 16.80 -18.17
N TYR A 244 -1.81 17.91 -18.08
CA TYR A 244 -2.35 19.17 -17.58
C TYR A 244 -1.89 20.43 -18.32
N GLY A 245 -2.68 21.47 -18.15
CA GLY A 245 -2.39 22.85 -18.51
C GLY A 245 -2.93 23.81 -17.46
N THR A 246 -2.65 25.10 -17.64
CA THR A 246 -3.06 26.13 -16.67
C THR A 246 -3.73 27.32 -17.36
N SER A 247 -4.50 28.08 -16.57
CA SER A 247 -5.04 29.36 -17.00
C SER A 247 -5.13 30.36 -15.85
N LYS A 248 -5.38 31.63 -16.19
CA LYS A 248 -5.74 32.71 -15.25
C LYS A 248 -7.26 32.93 -15.14
N SER A 249 -8.04 32.14 -15.88
CA SER A 249 -9.50 32.19 -15.97
C SER A 249 -10.07 30.77 -15.92
N PRO A 250 -11.26 30.56 -15.30
CA PRO A 250 -11.92 29.25 -15.30
C PRO A 250 -12.39 28.82 -16.70
N LEU A 251 -12.43 29.74 -17.69
CA LEU A 251 -12.80 29.42 -19.08
C LEU A 251 -11.66 29.67 -20.06
N GLY A 252 -10.42 29.40 -19.62
CA GLY A 252 -9.24 29.44 -20.48
C GLY A 252 -8.84 30.85 -20.97
N PRO A 253 -8.00 30.94 -22.02
CA PRO A 253 -7.41 29.81 -22.75
C PRO A 253 -6.47 28.97 -21.86
N ILE A 254 -6.33 27.69 -22.18
CA ILE A 254 -5.43 26.76 -21.50
C ILE A 254 -4.04 26.88 -22.11
N THR A 255 -3.04 27.08 -21.26
CA THR A 255 -1.62 26.95 -21.62
C THR A 255 -1.13 25.59 -21.14
N VAL A 256 -0.90 24.66 -22.06
CA VAL A 256 -0.34 23.34 -21.75
C VAL A 256 1.01 23.50 -21.05
N ALA A 257 1.27 22.71 -20.02
CA ALA A 257 2.54 22.77 -19.29
C ALA A 257 3.70 22.27 -20.17
N LYS A 258 4.92 22.74 -19.89
CA LYS A 258 6.12 22.30 -20.61
C LYS A 258 6.39 20.80 -20.43
N GLU A 259 6.17 20.32 -19.21
CA GLU A 259 6.16 18.91 -18.83
C GLU A 259 4.71 18.57 -18.48
N PRO A 260 3.89 18.12 -19.44
CA PRO A 260 2.44 18.06 -19.27
C PRO A 260 1.96 16.81 -18.55
N ILE A 261 2.74 15.73 -18.51
CA ILE A 261 2.32 14.46 -17.90
C ILE A 261 2.30 14.60 -16.38
N VAL A 262 1.14 14.37 -15.77
CA VAL A 262 0.95 14.37 -14.31
C VAL A 262 1.18 12.99 -13.74
N ILE A 263 0.59 11.94 -14.31
CA ILE A 263 0.75 10.56 -13.87
C ILE A 263 0.63 9.65 -15.09
N GLN A 264 1.44 8.60 -15.13
CA GLN A 264 1.48 7.61 -16.22
C GLN A 264 1.81 6.22 -15.67
N GLN A 265 1.68 5.19 -16.50
CA GLN A 265 2.03 3.81 -16.16
C GLN A 265 3.45 3.66 -15.59
N ASP A 266 3.60 2.63 -14.77
CA ASP A 266 4.87 2.12 -14.27
C ASP A 266 4.92 0.59 -14.43
N PRO A 267 5.35 0.10 -15.61
CA PRO A 267 5.37 -1.33 -15.90
C PRO A 267 6.29 -2.14 -14.99
N ALA A 268 7.31 -1.52 -14.39
CA ALA A 268 8.23 -2.22 -13.48
C ALA A 268 7.51 -2.67 -12.20
N HIS A 269 6.50 -1.92 -11.77
CA HIS A 269 5.68 -2.22 -10.59
C HIS A 269 4.26 -2.72 -10.94
N ALA A 270 4.05 -3.16 -12.18
CA ALA A 270 2.78 -3.64 -12.72
C ALA A 270 1.61 -2.63 -12.60
N ILE A 271 1.88 -1.35 -12.81
CA ILE A 271 0.89 -0.27 -12.80
C ILE A 271 0.64 0.19 -14.25
N TYR A 272 -0.60 0.13 -14.72
CA TYR A 272 -0.95 0.40 -16.11
C TYR A 272 -2.18 1.31 -16.24
N GLY A 273 -2.20 2.19 -17.24
CA GLY A 273 -3.39 2.97 -17.58
C GLY A 273 -3.91 3.88 -16.47
N THR A 274 -3.02 4.68 -15.85
CA THR A 274 -3.32 5.55 -14.70
C THR A 274 -3.94 6.89 -15.13
N ALA A 275 -5.26 6.95 -15.29
CA ALA A 275 -5.92 8.21 -15.66
C ALA A 275 -7.37 8.32 -15.18
N HIS A 276 -8.15 9.19 -15.84
CA HIS A 276 -9.47 9.66 -15.44
C HIS A 276 -9.49 10.05 -13.97
N ASN A 277 -8.85 11.17 -13.67
CA ASN A 277 -8.58 11.56 -12.31
C ASN A 277 -9.59 12.59 -11.77
N SER A 278 -9.64 12.66 -10.46
CA SER A 278 -10.08 13.80 -9.67
C SER A 278 -8.97 14.23 -8.70
N VAL A 279 -9.14 15.37 -8.04
CA VAL A 279 -8.10 15.97 -7.17
C VAL A 279 -8.74 16.52 -5.91
N ILE A 280 -8.13 16.23 -4.75
CA ILE A 280 -8.55 16.79 -3.47
C ILE A 280 -7.40 17.48 -2.74
N ASN A 281 -7.72 18.60 -2.08
CA ASN A 281 -6.87 19.23 -1.09
C ASN A 281 -7.33 18.86 0.32
N ILE A 282 -6.39 18.57 1.22
CA ILE A 282 -6.72 18.37 2.64
C ILE A 282 -7.18 19.71 3.23
N PRO A 283 -8.42 19.80 3.76
CA PRO A 283 -8.98 21.07 4.23
C PRO A 283 -8.07 21.83 5.19
N GLY A 284 -7.80 23.09 4.87
CA GLY A 284 -6.97 23.98 5.69
C GLY A 284 -5.46 23.80 5.51
N THR A 285 -5.02 22.99 4.54
CA THR A 285 -3.60 22.75 4.25
C THR A 285 -3.28 23.03 2.77
N ASP A 286 -2.02 22.86 2.38
CA ASP A 286 -1.60 22.81 0.97
C ASP A 286 -1.14 21.41 0.57
N GLU A 287 -1.75 20.38 1.16
CA GLU A 287 -1.52 18.97 0.83
C GLU A 287 -2.58 18.50 -0.16
N TRP A 288 -2.13 17.85 -1.25
CA TRP A 288 -2.98 17.49 -2.38
C TRP A 288 -2.81 16.02 -2.73
N TYR A 289 -3.90 15.41 -3.17
CA TYR A 289 -3.95 14.04 -3.65
C TYR A 289 -4.67 13.97 -4.98
N ILE A 290 -4.15 13.14 -5.88
CA ILE A 290 -4.82 12.74 -7.11
C ILE A 290 -5.50 11.40 -6.86
N VAL A 291 -6.80 11.30 -7.17
CA VAL A 291 -7.57 10.05 -7.14
C VAL A 291 -7.83 9.68 -8.60
N TYR A 292 -7.54 8.45 -9.00
CA TYR A 292 -7.59 8.03 -10.40
C TYR A 292 -7.92 6.54 -10.48
N HIS A 293 -8.17 6.01 -11.67
CA HIS A 293 -8.21 4.56 -11.84
C HIS A 293 -7.00 4.06 -12.62
N ARG A 294 -6.65 2.79 -12.41
CA ARG A 294 -5.69 2.07 -13.23
C ARG A 294 -6.30 0.77 -13.75
N ILE A 295 -5.74 0.21 -14.82
CA ILE A 295 -6.10 -1.13 -15.27
C ILE A 295 -5.61 -2.12 -14.21
N ASN A 296 -6.51 -3.01 -13.77
CA ASN A 296 -6.10 -4.10 -12.89
C ASN A 296 -5.10 -4.99 -13.64
N LYS A 297 -3.93 -5.20 -13.04
CA LYS A 297 -2.80 -5.88 -13.68
C LYS A 297 -3.12 -7.27 -14.25
N TYR A 298 -4.15 -7.95 -13.75
CA TYR A 298 -4.57 -9.28 -14.22
C TYR A 298 -5.41 -9.26 -15.51
N PHE A 299 -5.75 -8.06 -16.02
CA PHE A 299 -6.61 -7.89 -17.19
C PHE A 299 -5.95 -7.05 -18.29
N ILE A 300 -4.62 -6.92 -18.27
CA ILE A 300 -3.88 -6.02 -19.17
C ILE A 300 -3.87 -6.49 -20.64
N LYS A 301 -4.15 -7.78 -20.91
CA LYS A 301 -4.18 -8.29 -22.29
C LYS A 301 -5.48 -7.91 -22.96
N ALA A 302 -5.42 -7.64 -24.27
CA ALA A 302 -6.57 -7.15 -25.03
C ALA A 302 -7.81 -8.07 -24.96
N ASP A 303 -7.62 -9.39 -24.90
CA ASP A 303 -8.68 -10.39 -24.79
C ASP A 303 -9.30 -10.50 -23.38
N GLU A 304 -8.67 -9.87 -22.37
CA GLU A 304 -9.12 -9.81 -20.98
C GLU A 304 -9.96 -8.55 -20.69
N GLN A 305 -10.23 -7.71 -21.70
CA GLN A 305 -11.03 -6.49 -21.59
C GLN A 305 -10.50 -5.48 -20.53
N PRO A 306 -9.28 -4.94 -20.69
CA PRO A 306 -8.64 -4.04 -19.71
C PRO A 306 -9.49 -2.82 -19.36
N GLY A 307 -10.15 -2.24 -20.36
CA GLY A 307 -10.91 -0.99 -20.20
C GLY A 307 -12.17 -1.11 -19.33
N VAL A 308 -12.57 -2.32 -18.92
CA VAL A 308 -13.69 -2.54 -17.98
C VAL A 308 -13.26 -3.29 -16.71
N HIS A 309 -11.96 -3.50 -16.49
CA HIS A 309 -11.44 -4.14 -15.28
C HIS A 309 -10.43 -3.21 -14.60
N ARG A 310 -10.94 -2.07 -14.13
CA ARG A 310 -10.12 -1.00 -13.54
C ARG A 310 -10.35 -0.91 -12.04
N GLU A 311 -9.40 -0.29 -11.35
CA GLU A 311 -9.39 -0.16 -9.90
C GLU A 311 -8.97 1.25 -9.48
N VAL A 312 -9.69 1.81 -8.50
CA VAL A 312 -9.49 3.19 -8.03
C VAL A 312 -8.30 3.25 -7.09
N CYS A 313 -7.43 4.23 -7.31
CA CYS A 313 -6.18 4.48 -6.61
C CYS A 313 -6.13 5.95 -6.15
N ILE A 314 -5.26 6.22 -5.18
CA ILE A 314 -4.93 7.57 -4.72
C ILE A 314 -3.42 7.71 -4.57
N ASP A 315 -2.87 8.84 -4.98
CA ASP A 315 -1.47 9.17 -4.74
C ASP A 315 -1.32 10.64 -4.39
N ARG A 316 -0.22 10.96 -3.71
CA ARG A 316 0.07 12.33 -3.33
C ARG A 316 0.49 13.14 -4.56
N MET A 317 -0.09 14.32 -4.72
CA MET A 317 0.26 15.26 -5.78
C MET A 317 0.99 16.46 -5.18
N GLU A 318 2.14 16.80 -5.75
CA GLU A 318 2.96 17.90 -5.27
C GLU A 318 3.18 18.95 -6.35
N PHE A 319 3.50 20.17 -5.91
CA PHE A 319 3.80 21.30 -6.79
C PHE A 319 5.24 21.76 -6.56
N ASN A 320 5.90 22.18 -7.64
CA ASN A 320 7.14 22.93 -7.58
C ASN A 320 6.87 24.35 -7.07
N ALA A 321 7.94 25.04 -6.65
CA ALA A 321 7.87 26.40 -6.15
C ALA A 321 7.34 27.41 -7.18
N ASP A 322 7.49 27.12 -8.48
CA ASP A 322 6.98 27.95 -9.59
C ASP A 322 5.50 27.69 -9.92
N GLY A 323 4.86 26.75 -9.22
CA GLY A 323 3.47 26.37 -9.42
C GLY A 323 3.24 25.27 -10.46
N THR A 324 4.27 24.73 -11.11
CA THR A 324 4.13 23.53 -11.94
C THR A 324 3.85 22.30 -11.09
N ILE A 325 3.11 21.33 -11.62
CA ILE A 325 2.86 20.03 -10.97
C ILE A 325 4.13 19.18 -11.11
N LYS A 326 4.57 18.54 -10.03
CA LYS A 326 5.60 17.49 -10.10
C LYS A 326 4.95 16.21 -10.63
N PRO A 327 5.57 15.49 -11.57
CA PRO A 327 5.07 14.17 -11.97
C PRO A 327 4.86 13.28 -10.74
N VAL A 328 3.67 12.71 -10.65
CA VAL A 328 3.24 11.79 -9.59
C VAL A 328 3.79 10.41 -9.93
N THR A 329 4.44 9.79 -8.95
CA THR A 329 4.82 8.37 -9.03
C THR A 329 3.62 7.55 -8.55
N PRO A 330 2.95 6.78 -9.43
CA PRO A 330 1.86 5.91 -9.00
C PRO A 330 2.40 4.85 -8.05
N THR A 331 1.64 4.47 -7.03
CA THR A 331 2.09 3.48 -6.05
C THR A 331 1.15 2.27 -5.97
N ASN A 332 1.69 1.14 -5.51
CA ASN A 332 0.90 0.04 -4.97
C ASN A 332 0.57 0.26 -3.48
N ALA A 333 1.12 1.31 -2.86
CA ALA A 333 0.94 1.64 -1.45
C ALA A 333 1.20 3.12 -1.18
N VAL A 334 0.41 3.78 -0.33
CA VAL A 334 0.54 5.22 -0.11
C VAL A 334 1.81 5.54 0.68
N THR A 335 2.74 6.28 0.06
CA THR A 335 3.99 6.74 0.69
C THR A 335 3.77 8.04 1.47
N ASN A 336 4.14 8.04 2.75
CA ASN A 336 4.13 9.21 3.63
C ASN A 336 5.27 10.19 3.30
N LYS A 337 5.19 11.42 3.83
CA LYS A 337 6.16 12.49 3.57
C LYS A 337 7.61 12.14 3.93
N ASP A 338 7.83 11.26 4.89
CA ASP A 338 9.13 10.82 5.37
C ASP A 338 9.67 9.58 4.63
N GLY A 339 8.94 9.05 3.64
CA GLY A 339 9.29 7.83 2.91
C GLY A 339 8.82 6.54 3.58
N SER A 340 8.11 6.62 4.71
CA SER A 340 7.41 5.47 5.28
C SER A 340 6.18 5.09 4.45
N ILE A 341 5.70 3.86 4.61
CA ILE A 341 4.53 3.35 3.90
C ILE A 341 3.56 2.71 4.89
N ASP A 342 2.31 3.13 4.82
CA ASP A 342 1.22 2.62 5.64
C ASP A 342 0.49 1.49 4.88
N LEU A 343 0.42 0.28 5.45
CA LEU A 343 -0.14 -0.92 4.83
C LEU A 343 -1.32 -1.53 5.62
N ILE A 344 -2.30 -2.10 4.92
CA ILE A 344 -3.28 -3.03 5.52
C ILE A 344 -3.00 -4.43 4.99
N THR A 345 -2.92 -5.40 5.89
CA THR A 345 -2.79 -6.82 5.54
C THR A 345 -4.06 -7.56 5.97
N ASP A 346 -4.63 -8.34 5.07
CA ASP A 346 -5.85 -9.15 5.30
C ASP A 346 -5.58 -10.65 5.24
N GLY A 347 -4.30 -11.04 5.11
CA GLY A 347 -3.85 -12.42 5.05
C GLY A 347 -2.42 -12.51 4.55
N ASN A 348 -2.02 -13.73 4.18
CA ASN A 348 -0.73 -13.98 3.57
C ASN A 348 -0.76 -13.81 2.04
N PRO A 349 0.37 -13.47 1.42
CA PRO A 349 1.56 -12.88 2.04
C PRO A 349 1.26 -11.51 2.67
N LEU A 350 1.97 -11.16 3.74
CA LEU A 350 1.70 -9.93 4.50
C LEU A 350 1.93 -8.69 3.63
N PHE A 351 3.06 -8.63 2.95
CA PHE A 351 3.44 -7.48 2.14
C PHE A 351 3.39 -7.87 0.68
N ARG A 352 2.54 -7.17 -0.09
CA ARG A 352 2.26 -7.49 -1.51
C ARG A 352 2.79 -6.44 -2.48
N HIS A 353 3.25 -5.31 -1.96
CA HIS A 353 3.81 -4.20 -2.73
C HIS A 353 5.33 -4.32 -2.93
N VAL A 354 6.00 -5.21 -2.18
CA VAL A 354 7.44 -5.50 -2.26
C VAL A 354 7.71 -6.96 -1.92
N HIS A 355 8.79 -7.54 -2.44
CA HIS A 355 9.23 -8.87 -2.04
C HIS A 355 10.07 -8.82 -0.75
N THR A 356 9.74 -9.69 0.20
CA THR A 356 10.35 -9.72 1.53
C THR A 356 10.78 -11.13 1.92
N ALA A 357 11.95 -11.23 2.55
CA ALA A 357 12.55 -12.49 2.94
C ALA A 357 13.12 -12.45 4.36
N ASP A 358 13.43 -13.64 4.87
CA ASP A 358 14.26 -13.86 6.06
C ASP A 358 13.89 -12.99 7.27
N ALA A 359 12.58 -12.87 7.54
CA ALA A 359 12.08 -11.92 8.54
C ALA A 359 12.40 -12.34 9.98
N ALA A 360 12.98 -11.43 10.75
CA ALA A 360 13.15 -11.53 12.19
C ALA A 360 12.15 -10.65 12.94
N ALA A 361 11.35 -11.25 13.80
CA ALA A 361 10.35 -10.58 14.64
C ALA A 361 10.91 -10.17 16.00
N TYR A 362 10.51 -9.01 16.47
CA TYR A 362 10.85 -8.46 17.78
C TYR A 362 9.63 -7.77 18.40
N VAL A 363 9.45 -7.88 19.72
CA VAL A 363 8.33 -7.22 20.42
C VAL A 363 8.89 -6.25 21.45
N GLU A 364 8.45 -5.00 21.39
CA GLU A 364 8.76 -3.95 22.35
C GLU A 364 7.48 -3.24 22.76
N GLY A 365 7.12 -3.35 24.05
CA GLY A 365 5.85 -2.84 24.55
C GLY A 365 4.66 -3.56 23.90
N ASP A 366 3.77 -2.77 23.28
CA ASP A 366 2.59 -3.25 22.55
C ASP A 366 2.82 -3.41 21.04
N THR A 367 4.06 -3.18 20.58
CA THR A 367 4.41 -3.13 19.17
C THR A 367 5.23 -4.37 18.77
N LEU A 368 4.79 -5.02 17.71
CA LEU A 368 5.55 -6.04 16.99
C LEU A 368 6.30 -5.37 15.85
N TRP A 369 7.58 -5.69 15.73
CA TRP A 369 8.49 -5.25 14.69
C TRP A 369 8.91 -6.44 13.84
N LEU A 370 8.99 -6.26 12.52
CA LEU A 370 9.59 -7.21 11.59
C LEU A 370 10.75 -6.56 10.85
N PHE A 371 11.87 -7.25 10.80
CA PHE A 371 13.05 -6.89 10.04
C PHE A 371 13.26 -7.92 8.94
N ALA A 372 13.09 -7.54 7.69
CA ALA A 372 13.09 -8.47 6.55
C ALA A 372 14.12 -8.04 5.50
N GLY A 373 14.80 -8.99 4.87
CA GLY A 373 15.57 -8.71 3.67
C GLY A 373 14.65 -8.33 2.50
N HIS A 374 15.13 -7.44 1.63
CA HIS A 374 14.43 -7.04 0.42
C HIS A 374 14.93 -7.87 -0.77
N ASP A 375 14.09 -8.77 -1.28
CA ASP A 375 14.34 -9.41 -2.58
C ASP A 375 13.96 -8.39 -3.66
N GLU A 376 14.87 -8.04 -4.57
CA GLU A 376 14.63 -6.97 -5.55
C GLU A 376 13.64 -7.39 -6.65
N ASP A 377 12.82 -6.46 -7.11
CA ASP A 377 11.80 -6.70 -8.15
C ASP A 377 12.39 -7.16 -9.50
N ASP A 378 13.67 -6.91 -9.76
CA ASP A 378 14.39 -7.37 -10.95
C ASP A 378 15.33 -8.56 -10.69
N ALA A 379 15.18 -9.24 -9.54
CA ALA A 379 15.90 -10.47 -9.26
C ALA A 379 15.53 -11.56 -10.29
N PRO A 380 16.53 -12.24 -10.91
CA PRO A 380 16.25 -13.32 -11.85
C PRO A 380 15.85 -14.61 -11.11
N ASN A 381 15.35 -15.59 -11.86
CA ASN A 381 14.85 -16.85 -11.30
C ASN A 381 15.96 -17.86 -10.90
N ASN A 382 17.20 -17.41 -10.74
CA ASN A 382 18.35 -18.26 -10.46
C ASN A 382 19.38 -17.65 -9.49
N GLU A 383 19.18 -16.42 -9.00
CA GLU A 383 20.09 -15.79 -8.04
C GLU A 383 19.36 -14.78 -7.15
N TYR A 384 19.81 -14.65 -5.90
CA TYR A 384 19.30 -13.64 -4.98
C TYR A 384 19.91 -12.28 -5.32
N LYS A 385 19.06 -11.25 -5.31
CA LYS A 385 19.48 -9.86 -5.45
C LYS A 385 18.86 -9.08 -4.31
N MET A 386 19.65 -8.81 -3.27
CA MET A 386 19.19 -8.17 -2.04
C MET A 386 20.18 -7.08 -1.63
N LYS A 387 19.75 -5.82 -1.54
CA LYS A 387 20.64 -4.68 -1.24
C LYS A 387 20.42 -4.07 0.14
N ASP A 388 19.23 -4.23 0.70
CA ASP A 388 18.85 -3.61 1.96
C ASP A 388 17.89 -4.50 2.76
N TRP A 389 17.56 -4.01 3.96
CA TRP A 389 16.58 -4.62 4.83
C TRP A 389 15.46 -3.62 5.15
N LEU A 390 14.22 -4.10 5.04
CA LEU A 390 13.00 -3.36 5.34
C LEU A 390 12.59 -3.58 6.81
N THR A 391 12.04 -2.53 7.42
CA THR A 391 11.54 -2.57 8.80
C THR A 391 10.05 -2.26 8.82
N PHE A 392 9.27 -3.15 9.41
CA PHE A 392 7.82 -3.00 9.56
C PHE A 392 7.44 -3.01 11.04
N SER A 393 6.34 -2.36 11.38
CA SER A 393 5.77 -2.39 12.74
C SER A 393 4.26 -2.48 12.73
N THR A 394 3.68 -3.12 13.74
CA THR A 394 2.23 -3.21 13.94
C THR A 394 1.88 -3.30 15.43
N THR A 395 0.70 -2.80 15.79
CA THR A 395 0.12 -3.00 17.14
C THR A 395 -1.07 -3.96 17.12
N ASP A 396 -1.52 -4.43 15.95
CA ASP A 396 -2.76 -5.22 15.81
C ASP A 396 -2.73 -6.34 14.76
N LEU A 397 -1.58 -6.56 14.11
CA LEU A 397 -1.35 -7.57 13.06
C LEU A 397 -2.14 -7.34 11.76
N LYS A 398 -2.85 -6.22 11.64
CA LYS A 398 -3.63 -5.84 10.46
C LYS A 398 -3.07 -4.59 9.80
N HIS A 399 -2.80 -3.57 10.58
CA HIS A 399 -2.22 -2.31 10.10
C HIS A 399 -0.72 -2.36 10.36
N TRP A 400 0.03 -2.28 9.29
CA TRP A 400 1.49 -2.33 9.30
C TRP A 400 2.04 -1.01 8.81
N HIS A 401 3.09 -0.53 9.45
CA HIS A 401 3.83 0.64 9.03
C HIS A 401 5.23 0.20 8.62
N GLN A 402 5.56 0.34 7.34
CA GLN A 402 6.91 0.20 6.81
C GLN A 402 7.66 1.50 7.05
N HIS A 403 8.75 1.42 7.79
CA HIS A 403 9.64 2.55 8.07
C HIS A 403 10.60 2.80 6.89
N PRO A 404 11.19 3.99 6.77
CA PRO A 404 12.27 4.24 5.81
C PRO A 404 13.42 3.24 6.00
N VAL A 405 14.13 2.93 4.90
CA VAL A 405 15.25 1.98 4.93
C VAL A 405 16.33 2.47 5.90
N GLY A 406 16.47 1.75 7.02
CA GLY A 406 17.39 2.10 8.10
C GLY A 406 18.78 1.46 7.96
N LEU A 407 18.91 0.38 7.19
CA LEU A 407 20.16 -0.34 6.96
C LEU A 407 20.22 -0.87 5.52
N ASP A 408 21.32 -0.59 4.84
CA ASP A 408 21.65 -1.15 3.54
C ASP A 408 23.06 -1.77 3.55
N ILE A 409 23.35 -2.67 2.60
CA ILE A 409 24.61 -3.42 2.58
C ILE A 409 25.85 -2.53 2.42
N SER A 410 25.71 -1.31 1.89
CA SER A 410 26.83 -0.37 1.73
C SER A 410 27.36 0.16 3.07
N ALA A 411 26.58 0.04 4.15
CA ALA A 411 27.04 0.32 5.51
C ALA A 411 28.27 -0.52 5.90
N PHE A 412 28.36 -1.74 5.37
CA PHE A 412 29.49 -2.66 5.57
C PHE A 412 30.48 -2.57 4.41
N LYS A 413 31.44 -1.65 4.51
CA LYS A 413 32.42 -1.40 3.44
C LYS A 413 33.26 -2.63 3.07
N TRP A 414 33.43 -3.56 3.99
CA TRP A 414 34.17 -4.81 3.82
C TRP A 414 33.36 -5.95 3.18
N ALA A 415 32.03 -5.79 3.05
CA ALA A 415 31.17 -6.80 2.45
C ALA A 415 31.22 -6.68 0.91
N ASP A 416 32.15 -7.40 0.29
CA ASP A 416 32.35 -7.40 -1.17
C ASP A 416 31.22 -8.11 -1.93
N SER A 417 30.46 -8.98 -1.26
CA SER A 417 29.31 -9.66 -1.86
C SER A 417 28.20 -8.69 -2.29
N LYS A 418 28.04 -7.57 -1.58
CA LYS A 418 26.93 -6.61 -1.75
C LYS A 418 25.55 -7.27 -1.62
N GLN A 419 25.46 -8.34 -0.83
CA GLN A 419 24.22 -9.09 -0.58
C GLN A 419 23.73 -8.89 0.85
N ALA A 420 22.46 -8.47 0.99
CA ALA A 420 21.76 -8.27 2.25
C ALA A 420 20.91 -9.50 2.62
N PHE A 421 21.56 -10.59 3.07
CA PHE A 421 20.88 -11.85 3.43
C PHE A 421 20.30 -11.79 4.86
N ALA A 422 19.77 -12.90 5.36
CA ALA A 422 19.15 -13.05 6.69
C ALA A 422 19.85 -12.26 7.82
N GLY A 423 19.05 -11.64 8.69
CA GLY A 423 19.54 -10.86 9.81
C GLY A 423 18.60 -10.86 11.01
N HIS A 424 19.12 -10.50 12.18
CA HIS A 424 18.39 -10.53 13.44
C HIS A 424 18.73 -9.30 14.30
N VAL A 425 17.71 -8.59 14.77
CA VAL A 425 17.84 -7.40 15.63
C VAL A 425 17.66 -7.76 17.11
N ALA A 426 18.54 -7.28 17.97
CA ALA A 426 18.41 -7.38 19.41
C ALA A 426 18.65 -6.03 20.10
N LYS A 427 17.85 -5.71 21.12
CA LYS A 427 18.04 -4.54 21.97
C LYS A 427 18.90 -4.91 23.19
N ARG A 428 19.94 -4.13 23.46
CA ARG A 428 20.71 -4.20 24.70
C ARG A 428 21.34 -2.85 25.02
N ASN A 429 21.48 -2.50 26.31
CA ASN A 429 22.15 -1.27 26.75
C ASN A 429 21.60 0.01 26.09
N GLY A 430 20.28 0.05 25.85
CA GLY A 430 19.61 1.19 25.21
C GLY A 430 19.89 1.36 23.72
N LYS A 431 20.51 0.38 23.06
CA LYS A 431 20.82 0.38 21.63
C LYS A 431 20.23 -0.84 20.93
N TYR A 432 20.11 -0.74 19.62
CA TYR A 432 19.66 -1.83 18.75
C TYR A 432 20.84 -2.32 17.93
N TYR A 433 21.09 -3.63 18.01
CA TYR A 433 22.17 -4.32 17.29
C TYR A 433 21.56 -5.22 16.24
N TRP A 434 21.91 -5.02 14.98
CA TRP A 434 21.43 -5.80 13.85
C TRP A 434 22.56 -6.67 13.30
N TYR A 435 22.47 -7.98 13.54
CA TYR A 435 23.41 -8.96 13.02
C TYR A 435 22.95 -9.41 11.65
N VAL A 436 23.83 -9.39 10.66
CA VAL A 436 23.46 -9.62 9.26
C VAL A 436 24.39 -10.62 8.58
N SER A 437 23.82 -11.48 7.75
CA SER A 437 24.54 -12.33 6.82
C SER A 437 24.92 -11.53 5.57
N THR A 438 26.18 -11.60 5.18
CA THR A 438 26.71 -10.91 3.99
C THR A 438 27.22 -11.93 2.95
N ASN A 439 26.55 -13.08 2.85
CA ASN A 439 26.96 -14.21 2.02
C ASN A 439 28.40 -14.68 2.39
N TRP A 440 29.28 -14.93 1.42
CA TRP A 440 30.64 -15.46 1.66
C TRP A 440 31.57 -14.51 2.43
N CYS A 441 31.16 -13.27 2.72
CA CYS A 441 31.93 -12.32 3.53
C CYS A 441 31.80 -12.54 5.05
N GLY A 442 30.80 -13.32 5.50
CA GLY A 442 30.56 -13.65 6.91
C GLY A 442 29.43 -12.83 7.55
N ILE A 443 29.41 -12.82 8.88
CA ILE A 443 28.37 -12.14 9.68
C ILE A 443 28.90 -10.79 10.17
N GLY A 444 28.15 -9.71 9.91
CA GLY A 444 28.40 -8.37 10.42
C GLY A 444 27.47 -7.99 11.56
N VAL A 445 27.77 -6.89 12.26
CA VAL A 445 26.85 -6.28 13.24
C VAL A 445 26.81 -4.76 13.03
N ALA A 446 25.60 -4.23 12.83
CA ALA A 446 25.34 -2.80 12.81
C ALA A 446 24.69 -2.36 14.13
N VAL A 447 24.80 -1.07 14.46
CA VAL A 447 24.24 -0.49 15.68
C VAL A 447 23.47 0.80 15.39
N SER A 448 22.35 1.00 16.09
CA SER A 448 21.61 2.26 16.10
C SER A 448 21.08 2.62 17.50
N ASP A 449 20.81 3.91 17.70
CA ASP A 449 20.12 4.42 18.88
C ASP A 449 18.59 4.32 18.75
N ASN A 450 18.06 4.15 17.52
CA ASN A 450 16.64 3.95 17.26
C ASN A 450 16.41 2.62 16.56
N ILE A 451 15.29 1.95 16.87
CA ILE A 451 14.93 0.67 16.26
C ILE A 451 14.78 0.73 14.74
N THR A 452 14.42 1.89 14.20
CA THR A 452 14.26 2.18 12.77
C THR A 452 15.54 2.68 12.09
N GLY A 453 16.64 2.84 12.85
CA GLY A 453 17.90 3.36 12.33
C GLY A 453 18.05 4.89 12.44
N PRO A 454 18.96 5.50 11.66
CA PRO A 454 19.88 4.83 10.75
C PRO A 454 20.85 3.92 11.50
N TYR A 455 21.17 2.78 10.90
CA TYR A 455 22.16 1.83 11.40
C TYR A 455 23.53 2.10 10.76
N LYS A 456 24.60 1.78 11.49
CA LYS A 456 25.98 1.85 11.00
C LYS A 456 26.75 0.62 11.41
N ASP A 457 27.72 0.19 10.60
CA ASP A 457 28.66 -0.88 10.97
C ASP A 457 29.32 -0.56 12.32
N ALA A 458 29.13 -1.46 13.29
CA ALA A 458 29.57 -1.25 14.66
C ALA A 458 31.07 -1.55 14.86
N ILE A 459 31.69 -2.29 13.94
CA ILE A 459 33.05 -2.84 14.12
C ILE A 459 34.00 -2.61 12.93
N GLY A 460 33.48 -2.36 11.72
CA GLY A 460 34.28 -2.07 10.53
C GLY A 460 34.90 -3.31 9.86
N LYS A 461 34.50 -4.52 10.27
CA LYS A 461 34.96 -5.83 9.77
C LYS A 461 33.90 -6.92 10.07
N PRO A 462 33.99 -8.15 9.54
CA PRO A 462 33.10 -9.23 9.98
C PRO A 462 33.28 -9.53 11.48
N LEU A 463 32.17 -9.81 12.18
CA LEU A 463 32.15 -10.36 13.54
C LEU A 463 32.57 -11.83 13.52
N LEU A 464 32.02 -12.60 12.57
CA LEU A 464 32.32 -14.01 12.35
C LEU A 464 32.57 -14.26 10.86
N THR A 465 33.41 -15.25 10.57
CA THR A 465 33.81 -15.66 9.21
C THR A 465 33.77 -17.18 9.08
N ASN A 466 34.02 -17.71 7.88
CA ASN A 466 34.14 -19.17 7.69
C ASN A 466 35.22 -19.84 8.55
N LYS A 467 36.21 -19.09 9.06
CA LYS A 467 37.22 -19.65 9.97
C LYS A 467 36.62 -20.08 11.32
N ASP A 468 35.48 -19.49 11.67
CA ASP A 468 34.75 -19.72 12.90
C ASP A 468 33.75 -20.88 12.77
N CYS A 469 33.59 -21.44 11.56
CA CYS A 469 32.70 -22.56 11.25
C CYS A 469 33.47 -23.88 11.11
N ARG A 470 34.04 -24.39 12.21
CA ARG A 470 34.83 -25.62 12.21
C ARG A 470 33.98 -26.82 11.77
N GLY A 471 34.43 -27.53 10.73
CA GLY A 471 33.73 -28.70 10.19
C GLY A 471 33.01 -28.41 8.87
N SER A 472 32.81 -27.13 8.53
CA SER A 472 32.33 -26.69 7.23
C SER A 472 33.49 -26.41 6.26
N LYS A 473 33.26 -26.66 4.97
CA LYS A 473 34.27 -26.45 3.89
C LYS A 473 33.78 -25.56 2.74
N HIS A 474 32.50 -25.20 2.71
CA HIS A 474 31.91 -24.36 1.67
C HIS A 474 31.98 -22.88 2.07
N SER A 475 31.92 -21.99 1.07
CA SER A 475 32.17 -20.55 1.27
C SER A 475 31.02 -19.80 1.95
N TRP A 476 29.81 -20.37 2.01
CA TRP A 476 28.62 -19.79 2.65
C TRP A 476 28.32 -20.41 4.02
N ALA A 477 29.34 -20.89 4.74
CA ALA A 477 29.15 -21.60 6.00
C ALA A 477 28.81 -20.70 7.19
N CYS A 478 29.19 -19.41 7.12
CA CYS A 478 29.00 -18.42 8.17
C CYS A 478 27.88 -17.44 7.79
N ILE A 479 26.63 -17.89 7.93
CA ILE A 479 25.42 -17.14 7.58
C ILE A 479 24.35 -17.33 8.68
N ASP A 480 23.24 -16.62 8.53
CA ASP A 480 22.00 -16.75 9.31
C ASP A 480 22.18 -16.59 10.82
N PRO A 481 22.59 -15.39 11.28
CA PRO A 481 22.71 -15.13 12.71
C PRO A 481 21.34 -15.09 13.38
N ALA A 482 21.23 -15.73 14.53
CA ALA A 482 20.14 -15.55 15.48
C ALA A 482 20.66 -15.17 16.85
N ILE A 483 20.01 -14.19 17.48
CA ILE A 483 20.40 -13.68 18.78
C ILE A 483 19.39 -14.11 19.82
N PHE A 484 19.90 -14.55 20.96
CA PHE A 484 19.08 -14.88 22.11
C PHE A 484 19.71 -14.28 23.37
N ILE A 485 18.96 -13.47 24.11
CA ILE A 485 19.38 -12.95 25.41
C ILE A 485 18.60 -13.71 26.47
N ASP A 486 19.29 -14.50 27.28
CA ASP A 486 18.65 -15.35 28.28
C ASP A 486 18.20 -14.55 29.52
N ASP A 487 17.45 -15.20 30.40
CA ASP A 487 16.87 -14.59 31.61
C ASP A 487 17.93 -14.01 32.57
N ASP A 488 19.15 -14.56 32.54
CA ASP A 488 20.31 -14.06 33.30
C ASP A 488 21.03 -12.88 32.63
N ASN A 489 20.46 -12.36 31.53
CA ASN A 489 21.03 -11.38 30.62
C ASN A 489 22.27 -11.86 29.85
N THR A 490 22.59 -13.14 29.77
CA THR A 490 23.69 -13.60 28.91
C THR A 490 23.25 -13.55 27.44
N PRO A 491 23.95 -12.80 26.56
CA PRO A 491 23.65 -12.77 25.15
C PRO A 491 24.37 -13.91 24.41
N TYR A 492 23.64 -14.59 23.52
CA TYR A 492 24.12 -15.67 22.67
C TYR A 492 23.89 -15.32 21.21
N ILE A 493 24.81 -15.77 20.35
CA ILE A 493 24.66 -15.81 18.90
C ILE A 493 24.69 -17.26 18.43
N ILE A 494 23.73 -17.63 17.58
CA ILE A 494 23.59 -18.93 16.93
C ILE A 494 23.67 -18.71 15.42
N TRP A 495 24.38 -19.55 14.67
CA TRP A 495 24.52 -19.37 13.22
C TRP A 495 24.95 -20.65 12.50
N GLY A 496 24.93 -20.61 11.16
CA GLY A 496 25.65 -21.56 10.31
C GLY A 496 24.83 -22.16 9.16
N ASN A 497 25.52 -22.82 8.24
CA ASN A 497 24.94 -23.67 7.18
C ASN A 497 25.57 -25.07 7.22
N ARG A 498 24.75 -26.12 7.12
CA ARG A 498 25.00 -27.57 7.33
C ARG A 498 25.50 -27.97 8.71
N GLN A 499 26.03 -27.03 9.48
CA GLN A 499 26.47 -27.17 10.85
C GLN A 499 25.94 -25.98 11.63
N CYS A 500 25.45 -26.22 12.85
CA CYS A 500 24.91 -25.18 13.73
C CYS A 500 25.93 -24.87 14.82
N TYR A 501 26.21 -23.59 15.03
CA TYR A 501 27.17 -23.11 16.04
C TYR A 501 26.48 -22.17 17.03
N ILE A 502 26.97 -22.16 18.26
CA ILE A 502 26.57 -21.21 19.30
C ILE A 502 27.80 -20.65 20.01
N ALA A 503 27.74 -19.36 20.35
CA ALA A 503 28.71 -18.71 21.23
C ALA A 503 28.04 -17.64 22.08
N ARG A 504 28.66 -17.32 23.22
CA ARG A 504 28.27 -16.12 23.98
C ARG A 504 28.81 -14.87 23.30
N LEU A 505 28.10 -13.78 23.47
CA LEU A 505 28.56 -12.43 23.14
C LEU A 505 29.04 -11.74 24.42
N LYS A 506 30.02 -10.84 24.30
CA LYS A 506 30.33 -9.90 25.38
C LYS A 506 29.18 -8.90 25.56
N ASP A 507 29.15 -8.23 26.71
CA ASP A 507 28.15 -7.19 27.02
C ASP A 507 28.05 -6.05 26.01
N ASN A 508 29.13 -5.79 25.26
CA ASN A 508 29.15 -4.78 24.21
C ASN A 508 28.44 -5.19 22.91
N MET A 509 28.01 -6.46 22.80
CA MET A 509 27.29 -7.04 21.65
C MET A 509 28.11 -7.09 20.34
N THR A 510 29.40 -6.78 20.39
CA THR A 510 30.26 -6.65 19.19
C THR A 510 31.46 -7.58 19.21
N GLU A 511 31.54 -8.48 20.19
CA GLU A 511 32.63 -9.44 20.36
C GLU A 511 32.11 -10.77 20.89
N ILE A 512 32.74 -11.87 20.48
CA ILE A 512 32.51 -13.21 21.04
C ILE A 512 33.15 -13.34 22.43
N ASP A 513 32.46 -14.01 23.35
CA ASP A 513 32.91 -14.31 24.72
C ASP A 513 33.16 -15.81 24.96
N GLY A 514 34.39 -16.24 24.67
CA GLY A 514 34.85 -17.61 24.93
C GLY A 514 34.83 -18.50 23.68
N GLU A 515 34.58 -19.78 23.87
CA GLU A 515 34.65 -20.79 22.82
C GLU A 515 33.38 -20.83 21.97
N ILE A 516 33.56 -21.18 20.69
CA ILE A 516 32.48 -21.47 19.75
C ILE A 516 32.17 -22.96 19.84
N HIS A 517 30.92 -23.30 20.12
CA HIS A 517 30.44 -24.67 20.24
C HIS A 517 29.64 -25.07 19.00
N GLN A 518 29.96 -26.22 18.42
CA GLN A 518 29.11 -26.85 17.41
C GLN A 518 28.00 -27.65 18.11
N LEU A 519 26.74 -27.40 17.76
CA LEU A 519 25.59 -28.09 18.33
C LEU A 519 25.36 -29.44 17.61
N ASP A 520 25.16 -30.50 18.39
CA ASP A 520 24.70 -31.80 17.89
C ASP A 520 23.18 -31.84 17.89
N LEU A 521 22.60 -31.90 16.69
CA LEU A 521 21.15 -31.99 16.43
C LEU A 521 20.75 -33.37 15.88
N GLY A 522 21.64 -34.37 15.99
CA GLY A 522 21.40 -35.71 15.46
C GLY A 522 21.26 -35.76 13.94
N ASN A 523 20.88 -36.94 13.43
CA ASN A 523 20.83 -37.23 11.99
C ASN A 523 19.40 -37.40 11.44
N ASP A 524 18.38 -37.43 12.29
CA ASP A 524 16.99 -37.64 11.86
C ASP A 524 16.42 -36.41 11.14
N PHE A 525 16.75 -35.22 11.65
CA PHE A 525 16.38 -33.92 11.10
C PHE A 525 17.62 -33.03 11.02
N PRO A 526 18.54 -33.32 10.07
CA PRO A 526 19.84 -32.64 10.01
C PRO A 526 19.65 -31.15 9.70
N PHE A 527 20.43 -30.33 10.37
CA PHE A 527 20.42 -28.88 10.21
C PHE A 527 20.88 -28.46 8.80
N THR A 528 20.06 -27.68 8.11
CA THR A 528 20.43 -26.99 6.87
C THR A 528 20.94 -25.58 7.18
N GLU A 529 20.09 -24.70 7.72
CA GLU A 529 20.41 -23.28 8.02
C GLU A 529 19.30 -22.62 8.88
N ALA A 530 19.28 -21.28 8.94
CA ALA A 530 18.23 -20.46 9.55
C ALA A 530 17.85 -20.82 11.00
N PRO A 531 18.81 -20.81 11.95
CA PRO A 531 18.48 -21.07 13.35
C PRO A 531 17.58 -19.97 13.92
N TRP A 532 16.65 -20.33 14.78
CA TRP A 532 15.87 -19.41 15.60
C TRP A 532 15.67 -19.99 17.00
N VAL A 533 16.02 -19.21 18.02
CA VAL A 533 15.88 -19.63 19.42
C VAL A 533 14.79 -18.85 20.11
N HIS A 534 13.92 -19.56 20.83
CA HIS A 534 13.02 -18.95 21.82
C HIS A 534 12.93 -19.80 23.08
N LYS A 535 12.46 -19.20 24.17
CA LYS A 535 12.28 -19.87 25.47
C LYS A 535 10.83 -19.80 25.90
N ARG A 536 10.29 -20.90 26.43
CA ARG A 536 8.94 -20.97 26.99
C ARG A 536 8.94 -21.93 28.18
N GLU A 537 8.40 -21.48 29.32
CA GLU A 537 8.22 -22.31 30.52
C GLU A 537 9.52 -23.03 30.96
N GLY A 538 10.66 -22.34 30.86
CA GLY A 538 11.97 -22.86 31.26
C GLY A 538 12.64 -23.78 30.22
N LYS A 539 11.99 -24.10 29.10
CA LYS A 539 12.55 -24.88 28.00
C LYS A 539 13.04 -23.98 26.88
N TYR A 540 14.16 -24.36 26.26
CA TYR A 540 14.68 -23.72 25.05
C TYR A 540 14.24 -24.50 23.83
N TYR A 541 13.95 -23.77 22.76
CA TYR A 541 13.51 -24.28 21.47
C TYR A 541 14.44 -23.71 20.40
N LEU A 542 15.06 -24.59 19.61
CA LEU A 542 15.84 -24.22 18.44
C LEU A 542 15.08 -24.70 17.21
N THR A 543 14.49 -23.78 16.48
CA THR A 543 13.80 -24.01 15.20
C THR A 543 14.77 -23.73 14.05
N TYR A 544 14.78 -24.56 13.01
CA TYR A 544 15.76 -24.47 11.93
C TYR A 544 15.29 -25.14 10.63
N ALA A 545 15.86 -24.72 9.50
CA ALA A 545 15.58 -25.32 8.19
C ALA A 545 16.20 -26.72 8.08
N VAL A 546 15.48 -27.66 7.45
CA VAL A 546 15.84 -29.07 7.29
C VAL A 546 15.63 -29.51 5.84
N SER A 547 16.62 -30.24 5.28
CA SER A 547 16.61 -30.75 3.88
C SER A 547 16.72 -29.67 2.79
N TRP A 548 16.52 -30.05 1.53
CA TRP A 548 16.43 -29.16 0.35
C TRP A 548 15.52 -29.80 -0.73
N PRO A 549 14.40 -29.18 -1.18
CA PRO A 549 13.79 -27.95 -0.66
C PRO A 549 13.55 -28.02 0.84
N GLU A 550 13.67 -26.86 1.49
CA GLU A 550 13.67 -26.77 2.93
C GLU A 550 12.29 -27.03 3.54
N ARG A 551 12.30 -27.59 4.75
CA ARG A 551 11.15 -27.77 5.64
C ARG A 551 11.54 -27.21 7.01
N MET A 552 10.57 -26.97 7.89
CA MET A 552 10.86 -26.41 9.20
C MET A 552 10.91 -27.50 10.27
N GLY A 553 12.06 -27.67 10.92
CA GLY A 553 12.26 -28.59 12.05
C GLY A 553 12.53 -27.86 13.36
N TYR A 554 12.51 -28.58 14.48
CA TYR A 554 12.96 -28.02 15.76
C TYR A 554 13.54 -29.06 16.72
N ALA A 555 14.32 -28.56 17.67
CA ALA A 555 14.86 -29.30 18.81
C ALA A 555 14.55 -28.57 20.13
N MET A 556 14.51 -29.31 21.23
CA MET A 556 14.30 -28.79 22.58
C MET A 556 15.47 -29.09 23.51
N SER A 557 15.74 -28.20 24.46
CA SER A 557 16.71 -28.42 25.53
C SER A 557 16.29 -27.77 26.85
N ASP A 558 16.87 -28.27 27.93
CA ASP A 558 16.84 -27.66 29.27
C ASP A 558 17.96 -26.64 29.48
N ASN A 559 18.92 -26.55 28.55
CA ASN A 559 20.05 -25.63 28.61
C ASN A 559 20.32 -25.08 27.20
N ILE A 560 20.52 -23.78 27.07
CA ILE A 560 20.81 -23.12 25.78
C ILE A 560 22.04 -23.72 25.07
N MET A 561 23.00 -24.23 25.82
CA MET A 561 24.20 -24.91 25.29
C MET A 561 23.98 -26.40 24.96
N GLY A 562 22.76 -26.91 25.14
CA GLY A 562 22.41 -28.31 24.92
C GLY A 562 22.62 -29.23 26.14
N PRO A 563 22.47 -30.56 25.96
CA PRO A 563 22.21 -31.24 24.70
C PRO A 563 20.83 -30.92 24.11
N TRP A 564 20.74 -30.85 22.79
CA TRP A 564 19.50 -30.59 22.07
C TRP A 564 18.86 -31.90 21.60
N ARG A 565 17.57 -32.06 21.88
CA ARG A 565 16.79 -33.23 21.44
C ARG A 565 15.94 -32.85 20.23
N PRO A 566 16.16 -33.46 19.05
CA PRO A 566 15.29 -33.25 17.89
C PRO A 566 13.87 -33.71 18.15
N MET A 567 12.89 -32.91 17.71
CA MET A 567 11.48 -33.13 18.01
C MET A 567 10.61 -33.33 16.76
N GLY A 568 11.17 -33.16 15.56
CA GLY A 568 10.50 -33.37 14.28
C GLY A 568 10.23 -32.09 13.50
N LEU A 569 9.39 -32.22 12.47
CA LEU A 569 8.99 -31.12 11.60
C LEU A 569 7.76 -30.40 12.16
N ILE A 570 7.74 -29.09 12.02
CA ILE A 570 6.59 -28.22 12.35
C ILE A 570 5.93 -27.64 11.10
N ASP A 571 6.66 -27.47 9.99
CA ASP A 571 6.10 -26.96 8.74
C ASP A 571 6.70 -27.68 7.51
N GLY A 572 5.94 -27.72 6.43
CA GLY A 572 6.31 -28.34 5.16
C GLY A 572 7.22 -27.47 4.30
N VAL A 573 7.29 -27.81 3.00
CA VAL A 573 8.01 -26.99 2.02
C VAL A 573 7.21 -25.71 1.76
N SER A 574 7.87 -24.57 1.79
CA SER A 574 7.26 -23.27 1.48
C SER A 574 6.70 -23.24 0.06
N GLY A 575 5.55 -22.59 -0.13
CA GLY A 575 4.92 -22.49 -1.45
C GLY A 575 5.83 -21.78 -2.46
N ASN A 576 6.19 -22.44 -3.56
CA ASN A 576 7.01 -21.84 -4.64
C ASN A 576 8.36 -21.23 -4.18
N SER A 577 8.90 -21.68 -3.04
CA SER A 577 10.21 -21.30 -2.52
C SER A 577 11.00 -22.55 -2.13
N ASN A 578 12.28 -22.58 -2.50
CA ASN A 578 13.19 -23.64 -2.06
C ASN A 578 13.67 -23.44 -0.61
N THR A 579 13.57 -22.20 -0.10
CA THR A 579 13.99 -21.82 1.26
C THR A 579 12.79 -21.50 2.16
N THR A 580 13.00 -21.67 3.47
CA THR A 580 12.05 -21.28 4.54
C THR A 580 12.82 -20.90 5.81
N HIS A 581 12.61 -19.69 6.33
CA HIS A 581 13.40 -19.14 7.45
C HIS A 581 12.48 -18.77 8.62
N PRO A 582 12.70 -19.30 9.84
CA PRO A 582 11.76 -19.12 10.94
C PRO A 582 12.00 -17.84 11.73
N SER A 583 10.91 -17.22 12.15
CA SER A 583 10.90 -16.32 13.31
C SER A 583 9.69 -16.57 14.19
N ILE A 584 9.91 -16.76 15.50
CA ILE A 584 8.88 -17.11 16.47
C ILE A 584 8.91 -16.13 17.62
N VAL A 585 7.77 -15.48 17.87
CA VAL A 585 7.62 -14.51 18.97
C VAL A 585 6.25 -14.63 19.62
N LYS A 586 6.19 -14.32 20.91
CA LYS A 586 4.91 -14.11 21.60
C LYS A 586 4.50 -12.65 21.45
N PHE A 587 3.34 -12.41 20.85
CA PHE A 587 2.75 -11.08 20.74
C PHE A 587 1.37 -11.07 21.36
N LYS A 588 1.19 -10.24 22.41
CA LYS A 588 0.01 -10.27 23.27
C LYS A 588 -0.24 -11.71 23.78
N ASP A 589 -1.43 -12.26 23.53
CA ASP A 589 -1.85 -13.57 24.04
C ASP A 589 -1.60 -14.74 23.08
N GLN A 590 -0.86 -14.52 21.98
CA GLN A 590 -0.61 -15.55 20.97
C GLN A 590 0.86 -15.68 20.59
N TRP A 591 1.25 -16.91 20.23
CA TRP A 591 2.53 -17.19 19.59
C TRP A 591 2.36 -17.12 18.09
N LEU A 592 3.26 -16.39 17.44
CA LEU A 592 3.30 -16.17 16.01
C LEU A 592 4.53 -16.85 15.44
N TYR A 593 4.36 -17.44 14.27
CA TYR A 593 5.42 -18.01 13.45
C TYR A 593 5.43 -17.28 12.12
N PHE A 594 6.51 -16.56 11.85
CA PHE A 594 6.80 -15.93 10.58
C PHE A 594 7.75 -16.81 9.79
N THR A 595 7.51 -16.88 8.48
CA THR A 595 8.42 -17.43 7.48
C THR A 595 8.23 -16.68 6.17
N HIS A 596 8.75 -17.19 5.07
CA HIS A 596 8.48 -16.67 3.74
C HIS A 596 8.09 -17.79 2.77
N ASP A 597 7.43 -17.39 1.68
CA ASP A 597 7.18 -18.23 0.52
C ASP A 597 7.31 -17.43 -0.79
N GLY A 598 7.21 -18.07 -1.94
CA GLY A 598 7.26 -17.45 -3.27
C GLY A 598 5.89 -17.35 -3.93
N THR A 599 4.80 -17.23 -3.14
CA THR A 599 3.43 -17.35 -3.67
C THR A 599 2.82 -16.07 -4.22
N LEU A 600 3.49 -14.92 -4.09
CA LEU A 600 3.14 -13.74 -4.88
C LEU A 600 3.17 -14.07 -6.37
N HIS A 601 2.38 -13.35 -7.17
CA HIS A 601 2.08 -13.73 -8.56
C HIS A 601 3.32 -13.89 -9.48
N ASP A 602 4.35 -13.07 -9.26
CA ASP A 602 5.66 -13.11 -9.93
C ASP A 602 6.75 -13.66 -9.00
N GLY A 603 6.33 -14.17 -7.84
CA GLY A 603 7.20 -14.74 -6.83
C GLY A 603 7.83 -16.05 -7.28
N HIS A 604 8.99 -16.33 -6.69
CA HIS A 604 9.74 -17.56 -6.84
C HIS A 604 10.77 -17.64 -5.70
N SER A 605 11.67 -18.62 -5.73
CA SER A 605 12.67 -18.82 -4.67
C SER A 605 13.64 -17.64 -4.44
N TYR A 606 13.64 -16.63 -5.31
CA TYR A 606 14.49 -15.43 -5.23
C TYR A 606 13.67 -14.13 -5.18
N LYS A 607 12.35 -14.27 -5.07
CA LYS A 607 11.33 -13.22 -4.96
C LYS A 607 10.29 -13.68 -3.96
N ARG A 608 10.70 -13.67 -2.69
CA ARG A 608 9.95 -14.26 -1.59
C ARG A 608 9.04 -13.21 -0.93
N SER A 609 8.16 -13.67 -0.07
CA SER A 609 7.16 -12.86 0.59
C SER A 609 6.94 -13.38 2.00
N VAL A 610 7.03 -12.49 3.00
CA VAL A 610 6.81 -12.86 4.39
C VAL A 610 5.36 -13.31 4.60
N VAL A 611 5.21 -14.43 5.31
CA VAL A 611 3.94 -14.99 5.74
C VAL A 611 3.92 -15.14 7.26
N MET A 612 2.74 -14.96 7.85
CA MET A 612 2.49 -15.11 9.28
C MET A 612 1.50 -16.25 9.52
N LYS A 613 1.81 -17.11 10.49
CA LYS A 613 0.99 -18.23 10.92
C LYS A 613 0.90 -18.26 12.45
N LYS A 614 -0.18 -18.84 12.99
CA LYS A 614 -0.29 -19.06 14.43
C LYS A 614 0.57 -20.25 14.82
N LEU A 615 1.27 -20.16 15.96
CA LEU A 615 2.00 -21.27 16.56
C LEU A 615 1.32 -21.70 17.86
N GLU A 616 1.21 -23.01 18.06
CA GLU A 616 0.61 -23.59 19.24
C GLU A 616 1.50 -24.68 19.84
N TYR A 617 1.40 -24.85 21.16
CA TYR A 617 2.10 -25.89 21.90
C TYR A 617 1.12 -26.93 22.43
N ASN A 618 1.58 -28.17 22.53
CA ASN A 618 0.95 -29.22 23.30
C ASN A 618 1.19 -29.00 24.80
N ALA A 619 0.42 -29.73 25.63
CA ALA A 619 0.54 -29.64 27.08
C ALA A 619 1.91 -30.09 27.63
N ASP A 620 2.63 -30.94 26.89
CA ASP A 620 3.98 -31.39 27.23
C ASP A 620 5.08 -30.42 26.76
N GLY A 621 4.70 -29.27 26.20
CA GLY A 621 5.59 -28.24 25.69
C GLY A 621 6.07 -28.46 24.26
N THR A 622 5.72 -29.57 23.59
CA THR A 622 6.07 -29.76 22.17
C THR A 622 5.29 -28.81 21.26
N ILE A 623 5.86 -28.40 20.12
CA ILE A 623 5.20 -27.55 19.13
C ILE A 623 4.23 -28.41 18.30
N LYS A 624 2.99 -27.92 18.10
CA LYS A 624 2.04 -28.55 17.19
C LYS A 624 2.45 -28.29 15.73
N PRO A 625 2.21 -29.23 14.80
CA PRO A 625 2.35 -28.95 13.38
C PRO A 625 1.55 -27.70 12.98
N ILE A 626 2.16 -26.86 12.16
CA ILE A 626 1.57 -25.64 11.64
C ILE A 626 0.40 -26.01 10.72
N ASP A 627 -0.74 -25.36 10.93
CA ASP A 627 -1.90 -25.52 10.04
C ASP A 627 -1.61 -24.85 8.70
N SER A 628 -1.73 -25.61 7.62
CA SER A 628 -1.49 -25.14 6.25
C SER A 628 -2.68 -24.40 5.64
N THR A 629 -3.81 -24.27 6.36
CA THR A 629 -4.91 -23.44 5.90
C THR A 629 -4.49 -21.96 5.86
N PRO A 630 -4.62 -21.27 4.72
CA PRO A 630 -4.34 -19.85 4.62
C PRO A 630 -5.43 -19.08 5.35
N SER A 631 -5.26 -18.80 6.64
CA SER A 631 -6.11 -17.83 7.33
C SER A 631 -5.44 -17.25 8.56
N ILE A 632 -5.25 -15.93 8.55
CA ILE A 632 -5.60 -15.03 9.65
C ILE A 632 -6.14 -13.79 8.93
N VAL A 633 -7.46 -13.51 8.94
CA VAL A 633 -8.19 -12.96 10.09
C VAL A 633 -9.58 -13.61 10.23
N ARG A 634 -9.89 -14.25 11.37
CA ARG A 634 -11.30 -14.47 11.76
C ARG A 634 -11.79 -13.21 12.50
N LYS A 635 -13.01 -12.80 12.12
CA LYS A 635 -13.78 -11.63 12.59
C LYS A 635 -13.73 -11.40 14.10
#